data_AF-A0A0X3P8K7-F1
#
_entry.id   AF-A0A0X3P8K7-F1
#
_cell.length_a   1.000
_cell.length_b   1.000
_cell.length_c   1.000
_cell.angle_alpha   90.00
_cell.angle_beta   90.00
_cell.angle_gamma   90.00
#
_symmetry.space_group_name_H-M   'P 1'
#
loop_
_entity.id
_entity.type
_entity.pdbx_description
1 polymer ?
#
loop_
_entity_poly.entity_id
_entity_poly.type
_entity_poly.pdbx_seq_one_letter_code
_entity_poly.pdbx_strand_id
1 'polypeptide(L)'
;PNSKIPMENLLQEMEFARGRPANPHGDIILPSYIIDQRVIKAIEREIFDYVESYARKCPNNTLRYFFLEDITSLKPVKRHITVGTLLGYACRHRAHDCIRVLMQHGAKPLQPSYILDWNTSKEGAQAMEITEMPSIALLASMFHKCDLKTLAKTFSYFKNEDVDFNKIVEIRHQVLQQPKGTSTKTIQFKDAWECLEKEIEKTQGATLTTAKASLKQIHSAYNTDQLQPLFEKTKPHKGK
;
A
#
# COMPACT_ATOMS: atom_id res chain seq x y z
N PRO A 1 27.89 21.30 -2.75
CA PRO A 1 28.15 19.84 -2.73
C PRO A 1 26.91 19.10 -3.25
N ASN A 2 26.99 18.60 -4.49
CA ASN A 2 25.97 17.74 -5.09
C ASN A 2 25.89 16.43 -4.29
N SER A 3 25.06 16.40 -3.25
CA SER A 3 24.72 15.19 -2.49
C SER A 3 23.68 14.37 -3.24
N LYS A 4 23.91 14.12 -4.54
CA LYS A 4 23.17 13.08 -5.24
C LYS A 4 23.77 11.76 -4.76
N ILE A 5 23.08 11.11 -3.82
CA ILE A 5 23.28 9.69 -3.60
C ILE A 5 23.10 9.05 -4.98
N PRO A 6 24.08 8.28 -5.49
CA PRO A 6 23.91 7.56 -6.74
C PRO A 6 22.62 6.75 -6.67
N MET A 7 21.86 6.68 -7.76
CA MET A 7 20.73 5.77 -7.85
C MET A 7 21.33 4.36 -7.87
N GLU A 8 21.61 3.82 -6.68
CA GLU A 8 22.15 2.50 -6.51
C GLU A 8 21.06 1.51 -6.93
N ASN A 9 21.47 0.48 -7.67
CA ASN A 9 20.53 -0.50 -8.17
C ASN A 9 20.01 -1.30 -6.96
N LEU A 10 18.76 -1.05 -6.56
CA LEU A 10 18.12 -1.72 -5.43
C LEU A 10 18.27 -3.24 -5.49
N LEU A 11 18.26 -3.84 -6.69
CA LEU A 11 18.46 -5.28 -6.84
C LEU A 11 19.87 -5.71 -6.43
N GLN A 12 20.90 -4.94 -6.81
CA GLN A 12 22.28 -5.21 -6.41
C GLN A 12 22.47 -5.03 -4.90
N GLU A 13 21.83 -4.03 -4.29
CA GLU A 13 21.85 -3.86 -2.84
C GLU A 13 21.17 -5.01 -2.11
N MET A 14 20.02 -5.47 -2.62
CA MET A 14 19.33 -6.64 -2.08
C MET A 14 20.17 -7.90 -2.20
N GLU A 15 20.83 -8.11 -3.33
CA GLU A 15 21.75 -9.24 -3.54
C GLU A 15 22.95 -9.19 -2.59
N PHE A 16 23.55 -8.01 -2.44
CA PHE A 16 24.63 -7.79 -1.50
C PHE A 16 24.17 -8.08 -0.06
N ALA A 17 23.08 -7.46 0.40
CA ALA A 17 22.55 -7.65 1.75
C ALA A 17 22.15 -9.11 2.02
N ARG A 18 21.72 -9.85 0.99
CA ARG A 18 21.38 -11.27 1.08
C ARG A 18 22.62 -12.16 1.24
N GLY A 19 23.75 -11.81 0.62
CA GLY A 19 25.01 -12.56 0.71
C GLY A 19 25.00 -13.96 0.07
N ARG A 20 23.92 -14.30 -0.64
CA ARG A 20 23.74 -15.55 -1.40
C ARG A 20 22.81 -15.32 -2.59
N PRO A 21 22.78 -16.23 -3.59
CA PRO A 21 21.78 -16.20 -4.65
C PRO A 21 20.35 -16.19 -4.08
N ALA A 22 19.44 -15.51 -4.78
CA ALA A 22 18.04 -15.45 -4.41
C ALA A 22 17.37 -16.82 -4.56
N ASN A 23 16.62 -17.24 -3.53
CA ASN A 23 15.79 -18.43 -3.55
C ASN A 23 14.36 -18.03 -3.92
N PRO A 24 13.87 -18.38 -5.13
CA PRO A 24 12.54 -17.95 -5.59
C PRO A 24 11.39 -18.49 -4.74
N HIS A 25 11.60 -19.56 -3.96
CA HIS A 25 10.58 -20.15 -3.11
C HIS A 25 10.54 -19.59 -1.68
N GLY A 26 11.62 -18.93 -1.24
CA GLY A 26 11.76 -18.45 0.14
C GLY A 26 11.94 -16.94 0.25
N ASP A 27 12.52 -16.31 -0.76
CA ASP A 27 12.84 -14.89 -0.76
C ASP A 27 11.71 -14.04 -1.35
N ILE A 28 11.67 -12.78 -0.93
CA ILE A 28 10.83 -11.79 -1.60
C ILE A 28 11.62 -11.27 -2.80
N ILE A 29 11.05 -11.46 -3.99
CA ILE A 29 11.64 -11.02 -5.26
C ILE A 29 10.86 -9.78 -5.72
N LEU A 30 11.57 -8.67 -5.92
CA LEU A 30 10.93 -7.47 -6.43
C LEU A 30 10.58 -7.62 -7.92
N PRO A 31 9.41 -7.14 -8.34
CA PRO A 31 9.03 -7.11 -9.75
C PRO A 31 9.81 -6.01 -10.50
N SER A 32 9.79 -6.08 -11.82
CA SER A 32 10.26 -4.96 -12.65
C SER A 32 9.42 -3.71 -12.36
N TYR A 33 10.07 -2.57 -12.14
CA TYR A 33 9.40 -1.32 -11.81
C TYR A 33 9.77 -0.19 -12.78
N ILE A 34 8.92 0.84 -12.78
CA ILE A 34 9.07 2.07 -13.54
C ILE A 34 9.43 3.20 -12.55
N ILE A 35 10.29 4.11 -12.98
CA ILE A 35 10.56 5.35 -12.23
C ILE A 35 9.80 6.48 -12.92
N ASP A 36 8.61 6.80 -12.40
CA ASP A 36 7.83 7.97 -12.82
C ASP A 36 7.29 8.68 -11.58
N GLN A 37 8.08 9.62 -11.06
CA GLN A 37 7.69 10.38 -9.86
C GLN A 37 6.51 11.34 -10.13
N ARG A 38 6.22 11.69 -11.39
CA ARG A 38 5.18 12.68 -11.69
C ARG A 38 3.80 12.13 -11.38
N VAL A 39 3.52 10.90 -11.82
CA VAL A 39 2.24 10.25 -11.52
C VAL A 39 2.10 9.92 -10.02
N ILE A 40 3.19 9.54 -9.36
CA ILE A 40 3.18 9.30 -7.90
C ILE A 40 2.91 10.61 -7.14
N LYS A 41 3.55 11.72 -7.52
CA LYS A 41 3.29 13.04 -6.92
C LYS A 41 1.89 13.56 -7.22
N ALA A 42 1.32 13.24 -8.38
CA ALA A 42 -0.08 13.54 -8.68
C ALA A 42 -1.02 12.79 -7.74
N ILE A 43 -0.75 11.51 -7.45
CA ILE A 43 -1.50 10.71 -6.48
C ILE A 43 -1.37 11.30 -5.07
N GLU A 44 -0.15 11.61 -4.61
CA GLU A 44 0.10 12.20 -3.29
C GLU A 44 -0.68 13.52 -3.08
N ARG A 45 -0.85 14.29 -4.15
CA ARG A 45 -1.58 15.58 -4.15
C ARG A 45 -3.05 15.46 -4.57
N GLU A 46 -3.55 14.24 -4.74
CA GLU A 46 -4.93 13.95 -5.15
C GLU A 46 -5.37 14.63 -6.47
N ILE A 47 -4.42 14.78 -7.41
CA ILE A 47 -4.68 15.36 -8.76
C ILE A 47 -5.22 14.25 -9.67
N PHE A 48 -6.46 13.82 -9.43
CA PHE A 48 -7.04 12.66 -10.09
C PHE A 48 -7.19 12.83 -11.61
N ASP A 49 -7.43 14.05 -12.12
CA ASP A 49 -7.52 14.32 -13.57
C ASP A 49 -6.23 13.94 -14.31
N TYR A 50 -5.07 14.20 -13.68
CA TYR A 50 -3.78 13.80 -14.25
C TYR A 50 -3.64 12.28 -14.24
N VAL A 51 -4.01 11.62 -13.14
CA VAL A 51 -3.96 10.17 -13.00
C VAL A 51 -4.87 9.48 -14.01
N GLU A 52 -6.07 10.03 -14.24
CA GLU A 52 -7.02 9.53 -15.24
C GLU A 52 -6.46 9.69 -16.67
N SER A 53 -5.94 10.87 -17.01
CA SER A 53 -5.30 11.09 -18.31
C SER A 53 -4.13 10.14 -18.54
N TYR A 54 -3.33 9.90 -17.49
CA TYR A 54 -2.21 8.97 -17.52
C TYR A 54 -2.68 7.52 -17.74
N ALA A 55 -3.66 7.05 -16.96
CA ALA A 55 -4.21 5.70 -17.08
C ALA A 55 -4.84 5.46 -18.47
N ARG A 56 -5.49 6.46 -19.06
CA ARG A 56 -6.04 6.37 -20.42
C ARG A 56 -4.95 6.29 -21.51
N LYS A 57 -3.88 7.07 -21.37
CA LYS A 57 -2.75 7.06 -22.34
C LYS A 57 -1.88 5.81 -22.22
N CYS A 58 -1.73 5.29 -21.01
CA CYS A 58 -0.87 4.18 -20.67
C CYS A 58 -1.65 3.11 -19.87
N PRO A 59 -2.65 2.43 -20.46
CA PRO A 59 -3.56 1.54 -19.72
C PRO A 59 -2.84 0.39 -19.02
N ASN A 60 -1.79 -0.17 -19.63
CA ASN A 60 -1.01 -1.24 -19.03
C ASN A 60 -0.30 -0.81 -17.72
N ASN A 61 -0.11 0.49 -17.50
CA ASN A 61 0.59 0.99 -16.32
C ASN A 61 -0.24 0.89 -15.04
N THR A 62 -1.55 0.64 -15.10
CA THR A 62 -2.36 0.41 -13.88
C THR A 62 -1.99 -0.89 -13.16
N LEU A 63 -1.33 -1.82 -13.86
CA LEU A 63 -0.84 -3.10 -13.33
C LEU A 63 0.69 -3.13 -13.13
N ARG A 64 1.41 -2.08 -13.53
CA ARG A 64 2.87 -2.00 -13.40
C ARG A 64 3.25 -1.51 -12.00
N TYR A 65 4.49 -1.84 -11.61
CA TYR A 65 5.07 -1.36 -10.36
C TYR A 65 5.85 -0.07 -10.58
N PHE A 66 5.83 0.79 -9.57
CA PHE A 66 6.49 2.09 -9.57
C PHE A 66 7.37 2.21 -8.33
N PHE A 67 8.56 2.77 -8.54
CA PHE A 67 9.55 2.98 -7.49
C PHE A 67 9.47 4.41 -6.95
N LEU A 68 9.42 4.52 -5.62
CA LEU A 68 9.60 5.76 -4.87
C LEU A 68 10.57 5.50 -3.72
N GLU A 69 11.53 6.40 -3.55
CA GLU A 69 12.48 6.37 -2.45
C GLU A 69 12.42 7.69 -1.69
N ASP A 70 12.27 7.58 -0.36
CA ASP A 70 12.35 8.68 0.58
C ASP A 70 13.58 8.48 1.48
N ILE A 71 14.53 9.40 1.43
CA ILE A 71 15.71 9.38 2.29
C ILE A 71 15.35 10.08 3.61
N THR A 72 15.23 9.30 4.69
CA THR A 72 14.81 9.80 6.00
C THR A 72 15.99 10.24 6.87
N SER A 73 17.20 9.77 6.58
CA SER A 73 18.44 10.20 7.25
C SER A 73 19.64 9.97 6.33
N LEU A 74 20.66 10.83 6.42
CA LEU A 74 21.92 10.67 5.69
C LEU A 74 23.05 10.11 6.56
N LYS A 75 22.94 10.19 7.90
CA LYS A 75 23.97 9.71 8.84
C LYS A 75 23.33 9.22 10.16
N PRO A 76 23.14 7.90 10.36
CA PRO A 76 23.29 6.83 9.37
C PRO A 76 22.33 7.00 8.19
N VAL A 77 22.64 6.40 7.04
CA VAL A 77 21.74 6.48 5.89
C VAL A 77 20.53 5.58 6.16
N LYS A 78 19.34 6.17 6.06
CA LYS A 78 18.05 5.48 6.18
C LYS A 78 17.20 5.83 4.98
N ARG A 79 16.75 4.81 4.24
CA ARG A 79 15.93 4.93 3.05
C ARG A 79 14.64 4.15 3.28
N HIS A 80 13.53 4.77 2.94
CA HIS A 80 12.23 4.12 2.89
C HIS A 80 11.84 4.01 1.41
N ILE A 81 11.75 2.80 0.90
CA ILE A 81 11.51 2.54 -0.50
C ILE A 81 10.15 1.87 -0.64
N THR A 82 9.34 2.34 -1.57
CA THR A 82 8.11 1.68 -1.99
C THR A 82 8.28 1.23 -3.44
N VAL A 83 8.01 -0.05 -3.69
CA VAL A 83 7.79 -0.58 -5.04
C VAL A 83 6.35 -1.07 -5.08
N GLY A 84 5.45 -0.26 -5.62
CA GLY A 84 4.01 -0.51 -5.53
C GLY A 84 3.28 -0.21 -6.85
N THR A 85 2.06 -0.72 -6.98
CA THR A 85 1.17 -0.27 -8.06
C THR A 85 0.73 1.17 -7.81
N LEU A 86 0.24 1.87 -8.84
CA LEU A 86 -0.37 3.19 -8.63
C LEU A 86 -1.51 3.13 -7.61
N LEU A 87 -2.27 2.02 -7.56
CA LEU A 87 -3.31 1.83 -6.55
C LEU A 87 -2.72 1.70 -5.15
N GLY A 88 -1.60 0.99 -4.98
CA GLY A 88 -0.88 0.92 -3.71
C GLY A 88 -0.46 2.30 -3.20
N TYR A 89 0.08 3.16 -4.07
CA TYR A 89 0.36 4.56 -3.74
C TYR A 89 -0.91 5.31 -3.35
N ALA A 90 -2.01 5.15 -4.10
CA ALA A 90 -3.27 5.83 -3.80
C ALA A 90 -3.85 5.42 -2.44
N CYS A 91 -3.81 4.12 -2.11
CA CYS A 91 -4.19 3.61 -0.79
C CYS A 91 -3.32 4.19 0.32
N ARG A 92 -1.98 4.17 0.15
CA ARG A 92 -1.01 4.70 1.13
C ARG A 92 -1.19 6.19 1.40
N HIS A 93 -1.40 6.97 0.34
CA HIS A 93 -1.58 8.42 0.44
C HIS A 93 -3.02 8.83 0.75
N ARG A 94 -3.97 7.88 0.79
CA ARG A 94 -5.40 8.11 1.04
C ARG A 94 -6.01 9.02 -0.04
N ALA A 95 -5.56 8.87 -1.28
CA ALA A 95 -6.01 9.66 -2.42
C ALA A 95 -7.31 9.05 -2.99
N HIS A 96 -8.44 9.39 -2.38
CA HIS A 96 -9.72 8.71 -2.56
C HIS A 96 -10.20 8.72 -4.01
N ASP A 97 -10.11 9.88 -4.67
CA ASP A 97 -10.54 9.99 -6.07
C ASP A 97 -9.56 9.32 -7.04
N CYS A 98 -8.27 9.25 -6.67
CA CYS A 98 -7.29 8.47 -7.43
C CYS A 98 -7.55 6.96 -7.30
N ILE A 99 -7.94 6.47 -6.11
CA ILE A 99 -8.37 5.07 -5.92
C ILE A 99 -9.51 4.75 -6.88
N ARG A 100 -10.57 5.58 -6.90
CA ARG A 100 -11.71 5.40 -7.81
C ARG A 100 -11.26 5.29 -9.26
N VAL A 101 -10.49 6.26 -9.74
CA VAL A 101 -10.02 6.31 -11.14
C VAL A 101 -9.19 5.07 -11.48
N LEU A 102 -8.24 4.70 -10.64
CA LEU A 102 -7.36 3.55 -10.91
C LEU A 102 -8.14 2.24 -10.94
N MET A 103 -9.12 2.09 -10.05
CA MET A 103 -10.03 0.94 -10.00
C MET A 103 -10.86 0.83 -11.30
N GLN A 104 -11.46 1.93 -11.75
CA GLN A 104 -12.20 2.00 -13.03
C GLN A 104 -11.33 1.69 -14.26
N HIS A 105 -10.00 1.86 -14.12
CA HIS A 105 -9.01 1.53 -15.15
C HIS A 105 -8.31 0.18 -14.90
N GLY A 106 -8.95 -0.73 -14.14
CA GLY A 106 -8.56 -2.13 -14.03
C GLY A 106 -7.43 -2.43 -13.05
N ALA A 107 -7.02 -1.48 -12.21
CA ALA A 107 -6.06 -1.73 -11.15
C ALA A 107 -6.54 -2.87 -10.22
N LYS A 108 -5.60 -3.64 -9.68
CA LYS A 108 -5.92 -4.84 -8.89
C LYS A 108 -5.60 -4.61 -7.41
N PRO A 109 -6.62 -4.52 -6.53
CA PRO A 109 -6.42 -4.28 -5.09
C PRO A 109 -5.57 -5.32 -4.37
N LEU A 110 -5.67 -6.59 -4.80
CA LEU A 110 -4.93 -7.71 -4.22
C LEU A 110 -3.51 -7.85 -4.78
N GLN A 111 -3.14 -7.07 -5.79
CA GLN A 111 -1.77 -7.04 -6.28
C GLN A 111 -0.84 -6.49 -5.18
N PRO A 112 0.31 -7.13 -4.91
CA PRO A 112 1.17 -6.72 -3.82
C PRO A 112 1.79 -5.34 -4.04
N SER A 113 2.23 -4.75 -2.95
CA SER A 113 3.17 -3.64 -2.88
C SER A 113 4.29 -4.06 -1.94
N TYR A 114 5.49 -3.57 -2.22
CA TYR A 114 6.71 -3.90 -1.50
C TYR A 114 7.19 -2.65 -0.78
N ILE A 115 7.28 -2.73 0.55
CA ILE A 115 7.81 -1.66 1.40
C ILE A 115 9.15 -2.13 1.92
N LEU A 116 10.19 -1.32 1.71
CA LEU A 116 11.54 -1.65 2.12
C LEU A 116 12.08 -0.55 3.04
N ASP A 117 12.52 -0.96 4.23
CA ASP A 117 13.26 -0.12 5.14
C ASP A 117 14.73 -0.52 5.07
N TRP A 118 15.54 0.35 4.47
CA TRP A 118 16.97 0.13 4.30
C TRP A 118 17.77 1.04 5.21
N ASN A 119 18.69 0.44 5.97
CA ASN A 119 19.47 1.14 6.98
C ASN A 119 20.93 0.70 6.92
N THR A 120 21.85 1.68 7.02
CA THR A 120 23.25 1.41 7.32
C THR A 120 23.51 1.54 8.81
N SER A 121 24.21 0.57 9.41
CA SER A 121 24.71 0.72 10.78
C SER A 121 25.89 1.70 10.80
N LYS A 122 26.24 2.21 11.99
CA LYS A 122 27.44 3.05 12.19
C LYS A 122 28.74 2.31 11.82
N GLU A 123 28.71 0.98 11.85
CA GLU A 123 29.81 0.08 11.51
C GLU A 123 29.79 -0.34 10.02
N GLY A 124 28.86 0.21 9.22
CA GLY A 124 28.72 -0.09 7.79
C GLY A 124 27.91 -1.34 7.46
N ALA A 125 27.38 -2.06 8.47
CA ALA A 125 26.53 -3.23 8.24
C ALA A 125 25.19 -2.78 7.63
N GLN A 126 24.83 -3.37 6.49
CA GLN A 126 23.57 -3.10 5.82
C GLN A 126 22.48 -4.02 6.36
N ALA A 127 21.33 -3.44 6.67
CA ALA A 127 20.13 -4.17 7.02
C ALA A 127 18.96 -3.66 6.17
N MET A 128 18.24 -4.58 5.54
CA MET A 128 17.05 -4.29 4.77
C MET A 128 15.89 -5.14 5.30
N GLU A 129 14.80 -4.48 5.65
CA GLU A 129 13.54 -5.13 5.98
C GLU A 129 12.58 -4.92 4.82
N ILE A 130 11.98 -6.00 4.34
CA ILE A 130 11.10 -6.01 3.17
C ILE A 130 9.76 -6.55 3.61
N THR A 131 8.70 -5.81 3.30
CA THR A 131 7.32 -6.26 3.49
C THR A 131 6.61 -6.32 2.15
N GLU A 132 6.21 -7.52 1.74
CA GLU A 132 5.29 -7.76 0.62
C GLU A 132 3.88 -7.88 1.19
N MET A 133 2.97 -7.01 0.77
CA MET A 133 1.57 -7.01 1.23
C MET A 133 0.62 -6.60 0.10
N PRO A 134 -0.62 -7.09 0.06
CA PRO A 134 -1.60 -6.65 -0.94
C PRO A 134 -1.89 -5.15 -0.79
N SER A 135 -2.12 -4.45 -1.91
CA SER A 135 -2.34 -2.99 -1.91
C SER A 135 -3.53 -2.56 -1.04
N ILE A 136 -4.53 -3.42 -0.86
CA ILE A 136 -5.64 -3.20 0.09
C ILE A 136 -5.19 -3.07 1.55
N ALA A 137 -4.13 -3.75 1.99
CA ALA A 137 -3.67 -3.69 3.37
C ALA A 137 -3.24 -2.26 3.75
N LEU A 138 -2.79 -1.47 2.77
CA LEU A 138 -2.42 -0.06 2.94
C LEU A 138 -3.61 0.85 3.30
N LEU A 139 -4.85 0.41 3.05
CA LEU A 139 -6.07 1.13 3.45
C LEU A 139 -6.24 1.20 4.97
N ALA A 140 -5.58 0.34 5.75
CA ALA A 140 -5.65 0.33 7.21
C ALA A 140 -5.41 1.74 7.81
N SER A 141 -4.47 2.49 7.23
CA SER A 141 -4.16 3.86 7.67
C SER A 141 -5.32 4.85 7.52
N MET A 142 -6.27 4.60 6.62
CA MET A 142 -7.46 5.44 6.45
C MET A 142 -8.38 5.38 7.65
N PHE A 143 -8.51 4.21 8.31
CA PHE A 143 -9.41 4.03 9.45
C PHE A 143 -9.02 4.88 10.66
N HIS A 144 -7.75 5.26 10.78
CA HIS A 144 -7.29 6.15 11.85
C HIS A 144 -7.48 7.64 11.55
N LYS A 145 -7.70 8.01 10.29
CA LYS A 145 -7.56 9.41 9.83
C LYS A 145 -8.73 9.93 9.00
N CYS A 146 -9.65 9.08 8.58
CA CYS A 146 -10.81 9.44 7.77
C CYS A 146 -12.09 9.20 8.56
N ASP A 147 -13.10 10.01 8.31
CA ASP A 147 -14.45 9.77 8.83
C ASP A 147 -15.12 8.57 8.14
N LEU A 148 -16.18 8.06 8.77
CA LEU A 148 -16.94 6.90 8.27
C LEU A 148 -17.52 7.12 6.87
N LYS A 149 -17.97 8.33 6.53
CA LYS A 149 -18.55 8.64 5.23
C LYS A 149 -17.51 8.52 4.13
N THR A 150 -16.31 9.04 4.36
CA THR A 150 -15.18 8.96 3.42
C THR A 150 -14.73 7.51 3.24
N LEU A 151 -14.68 6.73 4.33
CA LEU A 151 -14.42 5.29 4.28
C LEU A 151 -15.49 4.57 3.45
N ALA A 152 -16.78 4.78 3.73
CA ALA A 152 -17.87 4.12 3.02
C ALA A 152 -17.89 4.46 1.53
N LYS A 153 -17.64 5.72 1.17
CA LYS A 153 -17.49 6.14 -0.23
C LYS A 153 -16.29 5.48 -0.91
N THR A 154 -15.17 5.32 -0.20
CA THR A 154 -13.99 4.65 -0.76
C THR A 154 -14.26 3.16 -0.98
N PHE A 155 -14.85 2.48 0.01
CA PHE A 155 -15.18 1.06 -0.06
C PHE A 155 -16.26 0.75 -1.10
N SER A 156 -17.16 1.69 -1.43
CA SER A 156 -18.11 1.48 -2.52
C SER A 156 -17.43 1.40 -3.88
N TYR A 157 -16.27 2.03 -4.09
CA TYR A 157 -15.48 1.86 -5.32
C TYR A 157 -14.98 0.42 -5.47
N PHE A 158 -14.51 -0.20 -4.38
CA PHE A 158 -14.10 -1.61 -4.41
C PHE A 158 -15.29 -2.53 -4.65
N LYS A 159 -16.45 -2.22 -4.04
CA LYS A 159 -17.67 -2.99 -4.24
C LYS A 159 -18.15 -2.93 -5.70
N ASN A 160 -18.15 -1.75 -6.31
CA ASN A 160 -18.59 -1.54 -7.68
C ASN A 160 -17.71 -2.25 -8.72
N GLU A 161 -16.45 -2.53 -8.38
CA GLU A 161 -15.51 -3.27 -9.22
C GLU A 161 -15.38 -4.75 -8.78
N ASP A 162 -16.40 -5.27 -8.09
CA ASP A 162 -16.53 -6.67 -7.67
C ASP A 162 -15.31 -7.23 -6.92
N VAL A 163 -14.69 -6.40 -6.08
CA VAL A 163 -13.53 -6.83 -5.30
C VAL A 163 -13.98 -7.75 -4.19
N ASP A 164 -13.51 -8.99 -4.24
CA ASP A 164 -13.77 -9.99 -3.21
C ASP A 164 -12.79 -9.85 -2.04
N PHE A 165 -13.27 -9.29 -0.94
CA PHE A 165 -12.52 -9.18 0.31
C PHE A 165 -12.48 -10.48 1.11
N ASN A 166 -13.22 -11.53 0.73
CA ASN A 166 -13.22 -12.81 1.43
C ASN A 166 -12.07 -13.74 0.99
N LYS A 167 -11.18 -13.27 0.11
CA LYS A 167 -10.01 -14.03 -0.33
C LYS A 167 -8.93 -14.02 0.74
N ILE A 168 -8.33 -15.20 0.94
CA ILE A 168 -7.11 -15.37 1.73
C ILE A 168 -6.05 -14.39 1.23
N VAL A 169 -5.39 -13.73 2.17
CA VAL A 169 -4.30 -12.81 1.90
C VAL A 169 -3.08 -13.15 2.73
N GLU A 170 -1.92 -12.88 2.18
CA GLU A 170 -0.64 -13.15 2.83
C GLU A 170 0.18 -11.85 2.89
N ILE A 171 0.84 -11.64 4.02
CA ILE A 171 1.88 -10.64 4.17
C ILE A 171 3.19 -11.38 4.46
N ARG A 172 4.21 -11.09 3.67
CA ARG A 172 5.55 -11.66 3.85
C ARG A 172 6.49 -10.58 4.34
N HIS A 173 7.22 -10.89 5.40
CA HIS A 173 8.27 -10.05 5.95
C HIS A 173 9.60 -10.76 5.76
N GLN A 174 10.58 -10.08 5.17
CA GLN A 174 11.92 -10.60 4.98
C GLN A 174 12.95 -9.62 5.54
N VAL A 175 13.86 -10.12 6.37
CA VAL A 175 15.02 -9.36 6.85
C VAL A 175 16.28 -9.87 6.14
N LEU A 176 17.01 -8.96 5.52
CA LEU A 176 18.31 -9.18 4.90
C LEU A 176 19.37 -8.45 5.74
N GLN A 177 20.27 -9.18 6.38
CA GLN A 177 21.38 -8.58 7.14
C GLN A 177 22.61 -9.48 7.11
N GLN A 178 23.74 -8.98 6.63
CA GLN A 178 25.02 -9.68 6.80
C GLN A 178 25.64 -9.40 8.20
N PRO A 179 26.30 -10.39 8.83
CA PRO A 179 26.44 -11.81 8.42
C PRO A 179 25.28 -12.70 8.92
N LYS A 180 24.26 -12.12 9.57
CA LYS A 180 23.16 -12.88 10.22
C LYS A 180 22.29 -13.67 9.25
N GLY A 181 22.38 -13.39 7.96
CA GLY A 181 21.70 -14.11 6.90
C GLY A 181 20.32 -13.52 6.58
N THR A 182 19.43 -14.38 6.09
CA THR A 182 18.10 -14.01 5.62
C THR A 182 17.05 -14.76 6.42
N SER A 183 16.04 -14.05 6.93
CA SER A 183 14.86 -14.65 7.54
C SER A 183 13.61 -14.17 6.81
N THR A 184 12.70 -15.09 6.49
CA THR A 184 11.39 -14.76 5.90
C THR A 184 10.30 -15.32 6.79
N LYS A 185 9.30 -14.51 7.10
CA LYS A 185 8.09 -14.88 7.82
C LYS A 185 6.88 -14.58 6.94
N THR A 186 6.02 -15.56 6.75
CA THR A 186 4.71 -15.38 6.11
C THR A 186 3.64 -15.35 7.18
N ILE A 187 2.76 -14.36 7.10
CA ILE A 187 1.55 -14.26 7.92
C ILE A 187 0.38 -14.43 6.96
N GLN A 188 -0.38 -15.49 7.16
CA GLN A 188 -1.60 -15.76 6.38
C GLN A 188 -2.80 -15.28 7.19
N PHE A 189 -3.70 -14.58 6.52
CA PHE A 189 -4.99 -14.15 7.06
C PHE A 189 -6.10 -14.89 6.31
N LYS A 190 -7.18 -15.19 7.02
CA LYS A 190 -8.38 -15.83 6.47
C LYS A 190 -8.94 -15.04 5.30
N ASP A 191 -8.96 -13.71 5.44
CA ASP A 191 -9.50 -12.81 4.44
C ASP A 191 -8.89 -11.39 4.53
N ALA A 192 -9.24 -10.54 3.57
CA ALA A 192 -8.79 -9.14 3.54
C ALA A 192 -9.28 -8.32 4.74
N TRP A 193 -10.43 -8.67 5.32
CA TRP A 193 -10.98 -7.97 6.47
C TRP A 193 -10.16 -8.23 7.73
N GLU A 194 -9.79 -9.50 7.96
CA GLU A 194 -8.88 -9.86 9.05
C GLU A 194 -7.52 -9.17 8.88
N CYS A 195 -6.98 -9.16 7.66
CA CYS A 195 -5.74 -8.46 7.35
C CYS A 195 -5.83 -6.96 7.70
N LEU A 196 -6.89 -6.27 7.27
CA LEU A 196 -7.14 -4.87 7.62
C LEU A 196 -7.25 -4.66 9.12
N GLU A 197 -7.96 -5.53 9.84
CA GLU A 197 -8.06 -5.44 11.30
C GLU A 197 -6.68 -5.52 11.95
N LYS A 198 -5.83 -6.46 11.53
CA LYS A 198 -4.48 -6.63 12.08
C LYS A 198 -3.54 -5.48 11.72
N GLU A 199 -3.63 -4.92 10.52
CA GLU A 199 -2.85 -3.75 10.15
C GLU A 199 -3.30 -2.48 10.91
N ILE A 200 -4.60 -2.32 11.18
CA ILE A 200 -5.13 -1.25 12.05
C ILE A 200 -4.58 -1.39 13.47
N GLU A 201 -4.54 -2.61 14.02
CA GLU A 201 -4.02 -2.89 15.36
C GLU A 201 -2.53 -2.54 15.53
N LYS A 202 -1.74 -2.50 14.45
CA LYS A 202 -0.32 -2.08 14.50
C LYS A 202 -0.16 -0.60 14.85
N THR A 203 -1.14 0.25 14.50
CA THR A 203 -1.11 1.67 14.85
C THR A 203 -1.74 1.85 16.23
N GLN A 204 -0.92 1.71 17.27
CA GLN A 204 -1.34 1.93 18.66
C GLN A 204 -1.70 3.41 18.89
N GLY A 205 -2.78 3.67 19.64
CA GLY A 205 -3.15 5.03 20.03
C GLY A 205 -4.62 5.22 20.36
N ALA A 206 -4.98 6.45 20.74
CA ALA A 206 -6.33 6.80 21.18
C ALA A 206 -7.42 6.58 20.11
N THR A 207 -7.06 6.57 18.83
CA THR A 207 -8.00 6.37 17.71
C THR A 207 -8.28 4.90 17.40
N LEU A 208 -7.58 3.95 18.03
CA LEU A 208 -7.70 2.52 17.70
C LEU A 208 -9.13 1.99 17.89
N THR A 209 -9.77 2.32 19.02
CA THR A 209 -11.16 1.89 19.29
C THR A 209 -12.12 2.39 18.22
N THR A 210 -11.98 3.65 17.82
CA THR A 210 -12.78 4.27 16.75
C THR A 210 -12.50 3.60 15.40
N ALA A 211 -11.23 3.40 15.05
CA ALA A 211 -10.82 2.73 13.81
C ALA A 211 -11.41 1.31 13.70
N LYS A 212 -11.35 0.52 14.79
CA LYS A 212 -11.96 -0.81 14.85
C LYS A 212 -13.48 -0.77 14.73
N ALA A 213 -14.14 0.22 15.36
CA ALA A 213 -15.58 0.39 15.24
C ALA A 213 -15.99 0.74 13.79
N SER A 214 -15.25 1.65 13.14
CA SER A 214 -15.45 1.99 11.73
C SER A 214 -15.21 0.79 10.82
N LEU A 215 -14.17 -0.01 11.04
CA LEU A 215 -13.95 -1.24 10.27
C LEU A 215 -15.14 -2.19 10.36
N LYS A 216 -15.67 -2.44 11.56
CA LYS A 216 -16.85 -3.31 11.74
C LYS A 216 -18.08 -2.78 10.99
N GLN A 217 -18.32 -1.48 11.04
CA GLN A 217 -19.44 -0.85 10.32
C GLN A 217 -19.27 -0.95 8.81
N ILE A 218 -18.08 -0.64 8.29
CA ILE A 218 -17.77 -0.73 6.85
C ILE A 218 -17.87 -2.17 6.37
N HIS A 219 -17.31 -3.14 7.10
CA HIS A 219 -17.39 -4.55 6.76
C HIS A 219 -18.84 -5.04 6.69
N SER A 220 -19.65 -4.73 7.71
CA SER A 220 -21.08 -5.08 7.72
C SER A 220 -21.82 -4.46 6.53
N ALA A 221 -21.62 -3.16 6.28
CA ALA A 221 -22.26 -2.44 5.19
C ALA A 221 -21.81 -2.94 3.80
N TYR A 222 -20.54 -3.34 3.65
CA TYR A 222 -20.02 -3.91 2.40
C TYR A 222 -20.69 -5.23 2.04
N ASN A 223 -20.92 -6.08 3.04
CA ASN A 223 -21.51 -7.42 2.85
C ASN A 223 -23.05 -7.39 2.72
N THR A 224 -23.70 -6.32 3.18
CA THR A 224 -25.17 -6.15 3.13
C THR A 224 -25.64 -5.15 2.07
N ASP A 225 -24.72 -4.67 1.23
CA ASP A 225 -24.96 -3.65 0.20
C ASP A 225 -25.55 -2.33 0.77
N GLN A 226 -25.15 -1.98 2.00
CA GLN A 226 -25.59 -0.80 2.73
C GLN A 226 -24.51 0.29 2.84
N LEU A 227 -23.51 0.30 1.95
CA LEU A 227 -22.48 1.36 1.96
C LEU A 227 -23.05 2.73 1.56
N GLN A 228 -23.95 2.77 0.56
CA GLN A 228 -24.49 4.00 0.01
C GLN A 228 -25.22 4.90 1.03
N PRO A 229 -26.10 4.36 1.90
CA PRO A 229 -26.71 5.13 2.99
C PRO A 229 -25.72 5.78 3.96
N LEU A 230 -24.49 5.26 4.09
CA LEU A 230 -23.49 5.83 5.01
C LEU A 230 -22.83 7.11 4.49
N PHE A 231 -22.94 7.40 3.19
CA PHE A 231 -22.31 8.58 2.59
C PHE A 231 -23.26 9.48 1.80
N GLU A 232 -24.45 8.99 1.45
CA GLU A 232 -25.51 9.82 0.89
C GLU A 232 -26.32 10.48 2.01
N LYS A 233 -26.55 11.80 1.89
CA LYS A 233 -27.52 12.45 2.77
C LYS A 233 -28.89 11.90 2.39
N THR A 234 -29.59 11.27 3.33
CA THR A 234 -31.03 11.01 3.20
C THR A 234 -31.69 12.33 2.82
N LYS A 235 -32.26 12.40 1.60
CA LYS A 235 -33.09 13.56 1.23
C LYS A 235 -34.19 13.65 2.29
N PRO A 236 -34.44 14.82 2.90
CA PRO A 236 -35.58 14.95 3.78
C PRO A 236 -36.82 14.57 2.98
N HIS A 237 -37.57 13.58 3.48
CA HIS A 237 -38.86 13.23 2.94
C HIS A 237 -39.72 14.49 3.01
N LYS A 238 -39.93 15.17 1.88
CA LYS A 238 -40.98 16.17 1.77
C LYS A 238 -42.30 15.40 1.76
N GLY A 239 -42.75 15.01 2.94
CA GLY A 239 -44.15 14.65 3.16
C GLY A 239 -44.98 15.88 2.86
N LYS A 240 -45.85 15.77 1.84
CA LYS A 240 -47.00 16.66 1.67
C LYS A 240 -48.09 16.22 2.63
#